data_AF-A0A819SJ60-F1
#
_entry.id   AF-A0A819SJ60-F1
#
_cell.length_a   1.000
_cell.length_b   1.000
_cell.length_c   1.000
_cell.angle_alpha   90.00
_cell.angle_beta   90.00
_cell.angle_gamma   90.00
#
_symmetry.space_group_name_H-M   'P 1'
#
loop_
_entity.id
_entity.type
_entity.pdbx_description
1 polymer ?
#
loop_
_entity_poly.entity_id
_entity_poly.type
_entity_poly.pdbx_seq_one_letter_code
_entity_poly.pdbx_strand_id
1 'polypeptide(L)'
;MSYPLTGISKTLSYSQLSNNRRILCSVCFCYRSYELFSTNYCCSSLKKHIKRKVCDSCVHRHILSKLYSCLTSYITCPELNCSFYLSQSSICDILLKYESNQLLNDYLYELQWQGKSDEWIKRYAIRCPGCNIPIEKNGGCDEIICIRCQIHFYWSKAKRNLPQTILLYYK
;
A
#
# COMPACT_ATOMS: atom_id res chain seq x y z
N MET A 1 15.10 47.32 -57.72
CA MET A 1 14.03 46.56 -57.06
C MET A 1 14.68 45.41 -56.32
N SER A 2 14.53 45.43 -55.01
CA SER A 2 15.34 44.73 -54.04
C SER A 2 14.49 43.62 -53.41
N TYR A 3 15.00 42.39 -53.35
CA TYR A 3 14.47 41.35 -52.46
C TYR A 3 15.63 40.73 -51.69
N PRO A 4 15.57 40.69 -50.34
CA PRO A 4 16.60 40.07 -49.52
C PRO A 4 16.33 38.59 -49.26
N LEU A 5 17.44 37.87 -49.06
CA LEU A 5 17.52 36.50 -48.53
C LEU A 5 16.98 36.44 -47.10
N THR A 6 16.09 35.49 -46.80
CA THR A 6 15.87 35.03 -45.42
C THR A 6 15.86 33.50 -45.38
N GLY A 7 17.00 32.94 -44.98
CA GLY A 7 17.07 31.58 -44.48
C GLY A 7 16.35 31.52 -43.13
N ILE A 8 15.45 30.54 -42.97
CA ILE A 8 14.89 30.19 -41.67
C ILE A 8 15.36 28.78 -41.37
N SER A 9 16.52 28.70 -40.73
CA SER A 9 16.91 27.56 -39.91
C SER A 9 15.95 27.51 -38.72
N LYS A 10 14.95 26.63 -38.75
CA LYS A 10 14.17 26.30 -37.56
C LYS A 10 15.07 25.49 -36.63
N THR A 11 15.71 26.18 -35.69
CA THR A 11 16.26 25.60 -34.47
C THR A 11 15.11 25.00 -33.67
N LEU A 12 14.97 23.67 -33.75
CA LEU A 12 14.14 22.92 -32.81
C LEU A 12 14.72 23.14 -31.41
N SER A 13 13.88 23.68 -30.52
CA SER A 13 14.20 23.96 -29.14
C SER A 13 14.55 22.67 -28.40
N TYR A 14 15.59 22.75 -27.56
CA TYR A 14 16.18 21.67 -26.76
C TYR A 14 15.26 21.06 -25.69
N SER A 15 13.96 21.38 -25.70
CA SER A 15 12.97 21.02 -24.68
C SER A 15 12.05 19.86 -25.05
N GLN A 16 12.25 19.19 -26.20
CA GLN A 16 11.45 18.04 -26.64
C GLN A 16 12.18 16.67 -26.57
N LEU A 17 13.32 16.61 -25.87
CA LEU A 17 14.11 15.37 -25.65
C LEU A 17 13.95 14.80 -24.23
N SER A 18 12.78 14.94 -23.60
CA SER A 18 12.48 14.23 -22.34
C SER A 18 12.11 12.76 -22.59
N ASN A 19 13.12 12.00 -23.02
CA ASN A 19 13.40 10.62 -22.62
C ASN A 19 12.19 9.70 -22.38
N ASN A 20 11.71 9.10 -23.46
CA ASN A 20 10.84 7.91 -23.46
C ASN A 20 11.62 6.66 -22.97
N ARG A 21 12.27 6.75 -21.80
CA ARG A 21 13.13 5.69 -21.25
C ARG A 21 12.24 4.58 -20.70
N ARG A 22 12.33 3.41 -21.34
CA ARG A 22 11.69 2.19 -20.86
C ARG A 22 12.69 1.35 -20.07
N ILE A 23 12.24 0.76 -18.97
CA ILE A 23 13.01 -0.14 -18.12
C ILE A 23 12.41 -1.55 -18.23
N LEU A 24 13.27 -2.57 -18.34
CA LEU A 24 12.85 -3.96 -18.29
C LEU A 24 12.57 -4.37 -16.84
N CYS A 25 11.33 -4.83 -16.57
CA CYS A 25 10.98 -5.37 -15.27
C CYS A 25 11.61 -6.76 -15.07
N SER A 26 12.28 -7.00 -13.94
CA SER A 26 12.90 -8.29 -13.61
C SER A 26 11.92 -9.37 -13.16
N VAL A 27 10.64 -9.04 -12.95
CA VAL A 27 9.60 -10.00 -12.54
C VAL A 27 8.72 -10.42 -13.71
N CYS A 28 8.16 -9.45 -14.45
CA CYS A 28 7.30 -9.76 -15.59
C CYS A 28 8.02 -9.76 -16.95
N PHE A 29 9.30 -9.38 -17.00
CA PHE A 29 10.08 -9.29 -18.23
C PHE A 29 9.48 -8.35 -19.31
N CYS A 30 8.61 -7.42 -18.92
CA CYS A 30 8.06 -6.39 -19.80
C CYS A 30 8.83 -5.08 -19.71
N TYR A 31 9.01 -4.39 -20.84
CA TYR A 31 9.46 -3.00 -20.87
C TYR A 31 8.34 -2.06 -20.43
N ARG A 32 8.58 -1.25 -19.39
CA ARG A 32 7.62 -0.30 -18.81
C ARG A 32 8.18 1.12 -18.79
N SER A 33 7.32 2.13 -18.76
CA SER A 33 7.77 3.52 -18.62
C SER A 33 8.49 3.70 -17.28
N TYR A 34 9.42 4.65 -17.25
CA TYR A 34 10.18 4.97 -16.04
C TYR A 34 9.29 5.31 -14.84
N GLU A 35 8.12 5.95 -15.05
CA GLU A 35 7.22 6.32 -13.94
C GLU A 35 6.62 5.10 -13.22
N LEU A 36 6.63 3.92 -13.83
CA LEU A 36 6.18 2.67 -13.20
C LEU A 36 7.27 2.02 -12.32
N PHE A 37 8.37 2.73 -12.06
CA PHE A 37 9.44 2.32 -11.15
C PHE A 37 9.75 3.41 -10.10
N SER A 38 8.91 4.45 -9.99
CA SER A 38 9.20 5.63 -9.18
C SER A 38 8.74 5.54 -7.72
N THR A 39 7.80 4.65 -7.38
CA THR A 39 7.30 4.50 -6.00
C THR A 39 8.44 4.08 -5.06
N ASN A 40 8.72 4.86 -4.02
CA ASN A 40 9.82 4.57 -3.12
C ASN A 40 9.38 3.55 -2.05
N TYR A 41 9.39 2.26 -2.40
CA TYR A 41 8.79 1.23 -1.53
C TYR A 41 9.74 0.39 -0.67
N CYS A 42 11.04 0.47 -0.93
CA CYS A 42 12.03 -0.35 -0.24
C CYS A 42 13.31 0.46 -0.04
N CYS A 43 13.80 0.52 1.20
CA CYS A 43 15.10 1.09 1.56
C CYS A 43 15.26 2.61 1.33
N SER A 44 14.24 3.43 1.57
CA SER A 44 14.38 4.90 1.55
C SER A 44 15.50 5.40 2.49
N SER A 45 15.72 4.74 3.63
CA SER A 45 16.77 5.09 4.60
C SER A 45 18.17 4.54 4.26
N LEU A 46 18.27 3.47 3.46
CA LEU A 46 19.55 2.79 3.14
C LEU A 46 19.95 2.85 1.66
N LYS A 47 19.10 3.41 0.79
CA LYS A 47 19.31 3.59 -0.67
C LYS A 47 19.82 2.33 -1.41
N LYS A 48 19.47 1.11 -0.97
CA LYS A 48 19.98 -0.13 -1.60
C LYS A 48 19.58 -0.28 -3.08
N HIS A 49 18.41 0.22 -3.47
CA HIS A 49 17.97 0.23 -4.87
C HIS A 49 18.16 1.62 -5.47
N ILE A 50 19.36 1.93 -5.96
CA ILE A 50 19.65 3.18 -6.68
C ILE A 50 18.80 3.26 -7.97
N LYS A 51 18.53 2.11 -8.59
CA LYS A 51 17.61 1.96 -9.73
C LYS A 51 16.81 0.69 -9.55
N ARG A 52 15.48 0.84 -9.39
CA ARG A 52 14.57 -0.30 -9.24
C ARG A 52 14.48 -1.10 -10.54
N LYS A 53 14.38 -2.43 -10.40
CA LYS A 53 14.17 -3.34 -11.52
C LYS A 53 12.80 -4.00 -11.53
N VAL A 54 12.02 -3.86 -10.47
CA VAL A 54 10.64 -4.38 -10.43
C VAL A 54 9.66 -3.24 -10.67
N CYS A 55 8.71 -3.40 -11.59
CA CYS A 55 7.69 -2.39 -11.84
C CYS A 55 6.57 -2.42 -10.79
N ASP A 56 5.88 -1.30 -10.61
CA ASP A 56 4.86 -1.12 -9.57
C ASP A 56 3.71 -2.14 -9.69
N SER A 57 3.33 -2.55 -10.90
CA SER A 57 2.28 -3.57 -11.09
C SER A 57 2.70 -4.96 -10.61
N CYS A 58 4.00 -5.29 -10.69
CA CYS A 58 4.52 -6.55 -10.15
C CYS A 58 4.61 -6.49 -8.63
N VAL A 59 4.92 -5.32 -8.06
CA VAL A 59 4.91 -5.11 -6.62
C VAL A 59 3.50 -5.17 -6.06
N HIS A 60 2.55 -4.54 -6.75
CA HIS A 60 1.14 -4.65 -6.43
C HIS A 60 0.69 -6.11 -6.38
N ARG A 61 0.96 -6.89 -7.44
CA ARG A 61 0.64 -8.32 -7.47
C ARG A 61 1.30 -9.11 -6.33
N HIS A 62 2.55 -8.80 -6.01
CA HIS A 62 3.27 -9.42 -4.90
C HIS A 62 2.61 -9.10 -3.54
N ILE A 63 2.27 -7.83 -3.31
CA ILE A 63 1.53 -7.39 -2.11
C ILE A 63 0.20 -8.11 -2.02
N LEU A 64 -0.59 -8.14 -3.10
CA LEU A 64 -1.87 -8.84 -3.14
C LEU A 64 -1.72 -10.31 -2.76
N SER A 65 -0.78 -11.02 -3.39
CA SER A 65 -0.54 -12.44 -3.11
C SER A 65 -0.20 -12.69 -1.63
N LYS A 66 0.57 -11.80 -1.00
CA LYS A 66 0.88 -11.89 0.43
C LYS A 66 -0.31 -11.58 1.31
N LEU A 67 -0.99 -10.46 1.09
CA LEU A 67 -2.14 -10.06 1.90
C LEU A 67 -3.32 -11.04 1.80
N TYR A 68 -3.55 -11.64 0.62
CA TYR A 68 -4.58 -12.68 0.46
C TYR A 68 -4.20 -14.02 1.10
N SER A 69 -2.92 -14.37 1.17
CA SER A 69 -2.48 -15.64 1.76
C SER A 69 -2.39 -15.57 3.29
N CYS A 70 -1.89 -14.45 3.80
CA CYS A 70 -1.75 -14.19 5.23
C CYS A 70 -1.72 -12.67 5.39
N LEU A 71 -2.79 -12.08 5.91
CA LEU A 71 -2.93 -10.63 6.07
C LEU A 71 -1.86 -10.08 7.04
N THR A 72 -0.66 -9.83 6.51
CA THR A 72 0.57 -9.55 7.26
C THR A 72 1.25 -8.27 6.77
N SER A 73 1.91 -7.54 7.66
CA SER A 73 2.75 -6.40 7.30
C SER A 73 4.18 -6.76 6.97
N TYR A 74 4.60 -8.01 7.19
CA TYR A 74 5.97 -8.46 6.96
C TYR A 74 6.16 -8.91 5.50
N ILE A 75 5.86 -8.01 4.56
CA ILE A 75 5.97 -8.26 3.12
C ILE A 75 7.39 -7.91 2.68
N THR A 76 8.15 -8.88 2.18
CA THR A 76 9.50 -8.65 1.66
C THR A 76 9.50 -7.99 0.27
N CYS A 77 10.58 -7.30 -0.06
CA CYS A 77 10.80 -6.73 -1.38
C CYS A 77 10.84 -7.83 -2.46
N PRO A 78 10.13 -7.67 -3.60
CA PRO A 78 10.14 -8.65 -4.69
C PRO A 78 11.40 -8.59 -5.56
N GLU A 79 12.34 -7.68 -5.29
CA GLU A 79 13.58 -7.57 -6.07
C GLU A 79 14.57 -8.68 -5.68
N LEU A 80 15.22 -9.28 -6.69
CA LEU A 80 16.17 -10.38 -6.47
C LEU A 80 17.27 -9.98 -5.48
N ASN A 81 17.58 -10.90 -4.55
CA ASN A 81 18.58 -10.71 -3.50
C ASN A 81 18.27 -9.55 -2.53
N CYS A 82 17.01 -9.10 -2.46
CA CYS A 82 16.56 -8.16 -1.45
C CYS A 82 15.69 -8.87 -0.41
N SER A 83 16.16 -8.88 0.84
CA SER A 83 15.46 -9.45 2.00
C SER A 83 14.81 -8.40 2.89
N PHE A 84 14.81 -7.12 2.48
CA PHE A 84 14.16 -6.06 3.25
C PHE A 84 12.65 -6.14 3.13
N TYR A 85 11.97 -5.71 4.20
CA TYR A 85 10.54 -5.51 4.20
C TYR A 85 10.16 -4.22 3.48
N LEU A 86 9.04 -4.26 2.77
CA LEU A 86 8.35 -3.08 2.27
C LEU A 86 7.88 -2.25 3.47
N SER A 87 7.99 -0.93 3.39
CA SER A 87 7.47 -0.06 4.46
C SER A 87 5.94 0.00 4.41
N GLN A 88 5.31 0.35 5.53
CA GLN A 88 3.84 0.48 5.59
C GLN A 88 3.33 1.53 4.61
N SER A 89 3.95 2.72 4.57
CA SER A 89 3.62 3.79 3.61
C SER A 89 3.65 3.27 2.18
N SER A 90 4.64 2.46 1.88
CA SER A 90 4.87 1.94 0.55
C SER A 90 3.84 0.91 0.09
N ILE A 91 3.40 0.05 1.01
CA ILE A 91 2.30 -0.87 0.76
C ILE A 91 1.02 -0.06 0.50
N CYS A 92 0.75 0.96 1.31
CA CYS A 92 -0.39 1.86 1.12
C CYS A 92 -0.35 2.59 -0.22
N ASP A 93 0.78 3.19 -0.59
CA ASP A 93 0.96 3.92 -1.85
C ASP A 93 0.66 3.03 -3.06
N ILE A 94 1.13 1.78 -3.04
CA ILE A 94 0.88 0.82 -4.13
C ILE A 94 -0.60 0.39 -4.16
N LEU A 95 -1.20 0.08 -3.01
CA LEU A 95 -2.63 -0.30 -2.97
C LEU A 95 -3.54 0.84 -3.42
N LEU A 96 -3.24 2.08 -3.03
CA LEU A 96 -3.94 3.28 -3.48
C LEU A 96 -3.77 3.50 -4.99
N LYS A 97 -2.54 3.41 -5.50
CA LYS A 97 -2.22 3.61 -6.93
C LYS A 97 -2.97 2.65 -7.85
N TYR A 98 -3.30 1.45 -7.37
CA TYR A 98 -4.03 0.41 -8.10
C TYR A 98 -5.46 0.19 -7.57
N GLU A 99 -6.05 1.17 -6.89
CA GLU A 99 -7.45 1.20 -6.44
C GLU A 99 -7.89 -0.05 -5.66
N SER A 100 -6.98 -0.67 -4.91
CA SER A 100 -7.23 -1.87 -4.12
C SER A 100 -7.80 -1.52 -2.75
N ASN A 101 -8.85 -0.70 -2.72
CA ASN A 101 -9.38 -0.04 -1.53
C ASN A 101 -9.83 -1.01 -0.43
N GLN A 102 -10.45 -2.13 -0.79
CA GLN A 102 -10.88 -3.12 0.19
C GLN A 102 -9.68 -3.69 0.98
N LEU A 103 -8.64 -4.11 0.26
CA LEU A 103 -7.42 -4.63 0.87
C LEU A 103 -6.62 -3.56 1.60
N LEU A 104 -6.63 -2.32 1.11
CA LEU A 104 -6.02 -1.21 1.84
C LEU A 104 -6.68 -1.02 3.21
N ASN A 105 -8.01 -1.06 3.26
CA ASN A 105 -8.75 -0.95 4.52
C ASN A 105 -8.45 -2.13 5.45
N ASP A 106 -8.46 -3.36 4.92
CA ASP A 106 -8.12 -4.55 5.70
C ASP A 106 -6.67 -4.47 6.23
N TYR A 107 -5.73 -4.00 5.41
CA TYR A 107 -4.32 -3.80 5.80
C TYR A 107 -4.12 -2.73 6.87
N LEU A 108 -4.67 -1.52 6.67
CA LEU A 108 -4.59 -0.41 7.64
C LEU A 108 -5.19 -0.80 8.99
N TYR A 109 -6.25 -1.59 8.93
CA TYR A 109 -6.91 -2.09 10.12
C TYR A 109 -6.03 -3.09 10.88
N GLU A 110 -5.38 -4.06 10.22
CA GLU A 110 -4.43 -4.95 10.90
C GLU A 110 -3.27 -4.17 11.54
N LEU A 111 -2.79 -3.11 10.88
CA LEU A 111 -1.74 -2.25 11.44
C LEU A 111 -2.13 -1.64 12.79
N GLN A 112 -3.41 -1.31 13.00
CA GLN A 112 -3.90 -0.76 14.27
C GLN A 112 -3.71 -1.74 15.45
N TRP A 113 -3.69 -3.05 15.17
CA TRP A 113 -3.59 -4.10 16.19
C TRP A 113 -2.17 -4.62 16.38
N GLN A 114 -1.21 -4.17 15.57
CA GLN A 114 0.18 -4.62 15.70
C GLN A 114 0.78 -4.22 17.05
N GLY A 115 1.36 -5.21 17.73
CA GLY A 115 1.95 -5.03 19.04
C GLY A 115 0.96 -4.98 20.21
N LYS A 116 -0.36 -5.07 19.95
CA LYS A 116 -1.37 -5.13 21.01
C LYS A 116 -1.62 -6.59 21.40
N SER A 117 -1.47 -6.92 22.68
CA SER A 117 -1.74 -8.28 23.18
C SER A 117 -3.23 -8.58 23.17
N ASP A 118 -3.60 -9.86 23.16
CA ASP A 118 -5.00 -10.29 23.26
C ASP A 118 -5.69 -9.74 24.52
N GLU A 119 -4.97 -9.64 25.65
CA GLU A 119 -5.49 -9.03 26.87
C GLU A 119 -5.80 -7.54 26.67
N TRP A 120 -4.91 -6.83 25.97
CA TRP A 120 -5.13 -5.43 25.64
C TRP A 120 -6.39 -5.27 24.78
N ILE A 121 -6.52 -6.09 23.72
CA ILE A 121 -7.67 -6.04 22.81
C ILE A 121 -8.96 -6.31 23.58
N LYS A 122 -9.00 -7.34 24.44
CA LYS A 122 -10.17 -7.67 25.27
C LYS A 122 -10.59 -6.52 26.18
N ARG A 123 -9.62 -5.77 26.71
CA ARG A 123 -9.87 -4.72 27.70
C ARG A 123 -10.26 -3.39 27.09
N TYR A 124 -9.71 -3.05 25.92
CA TYR A 124 -9.80 -1.71 25.35
C TYR A 124 -10.51 -1.64 24.00
N ALA A 125 -10.86 -2.77 23.39
CA ALA A 125 -11.60 -2.82 22.13
C ALA A 125 -13.04 -3.35 22.30
N ILE A 126 -13.93 -2.91 21.42
CA ILE A 126 -15.30 -3.41 21.25
C ILE A 126 -15.43 -4.02 19.86
N ARG A 127 -16.21 -5.09 19.70
CA ARG A 127 -16.40 -5.67 18.36
C ARG A 127 -17.49 -4.95 17.57
N CYS A 128 -17.22 -4.74 16.29
CA CYS A 128 -18.19 -4.25 15.33
C CYS A 128 -19.40 -5.21 15.24
N PRO A 129 -20.66 -4.71 15.32
CA PRO A 129 -21.84 -5.57 15.22
C PRO A 129 -22.05 -6.15 13.82
N GLY A 130 -21.51 -5.53 12.77
CA GLY A 130 -21.67 -6.00 11.38
C GLY A 130 -20.65 -7.06 10.95
N CYS A 131 -19.36 -6.85 11.27
CA CYS A 131 -18.28 -7.72 10.79
C CYS A 131 -17.40 -8.32 11.90
N ASN A 132 -17.76 -8.12 13.18
CA ASN A 132 -17.12 -8.70 14.36
C ASN A 132 -15.62 -8.36 14.56
N ILE A 133 -15.10 -7.38 13.84
CA ILE A 133 -13.73 -6.91 14.02
C ILE A 133 -13.61 -6.04 15.29
N PRO A 134 -12.52 -6.12 16.08
CA PRO A 134 -12.30 -5.22 17.22
C PRO A 134 -12.19 -3.73 16.81
N ILE A 135 -12.66 -2.81 17.62
CA ILE A 135 -12.61 -1.37 17.36
C ILE A 135 -12.14 -0.76 18.66
N GLU A 136 -11.03 -0.03 18.60
CA GLU A 136 -10.57 0.82 19.69
C GLU A 136 -11.22 2.19 19.56
N LYS A 137 -11.68 2.75 20.67
CA LYS A 137 -12.21 4.10 20.72
C LYS A 137 -11.05 5.10 20.74
N ASN A 138 -10.99 5.99 19.76
CA ASN A 138 -9.94 7.01 19.62
C ASN A 138 -10.41 8.44 19.98
N GLY A 139 -11.57 8.59 20.64
CA GLY A 139 -12.12 9.89 21.00
C GLY A 139 -13.33 9.83 21.95
N GLY A 140 -13.97 10.98 22.19
CA GLY A 140 -15.10 11.11 23.12
C GLY A 140 -16.48 10.79 22.55
N CYS A 141 -16.64 10.80 21.22
CA CYS A 141 -17.94 10.55 20.58
C CYS A 141 -18.44 9.13 20.85
N ASP A 142 -19.73 8.97 21.11
CA ASP A 142 -20.33 7.65 21.29
C ASP A 142 -20.72 6.98 19.97
N GLU A 143 -20.95 7.76 18.92
CA GLU A 143 -21.25 7.23 17.58
C GLU A 143 -19.96 6.79 16.86
N ILE A 144 -20.01 5.59 16.29
CA ILE A 144 -18.90 4.96 15.59
C ILE A 144 -19.37 4.45 14.23
N ILE A 145 -18.51 4.65 13.23
CA ILE A 145 -18.64 4.08 11.89
C ILE A 145 -17.55 3.05 11.71
N CYS A 146 -17.92 1.80 11.44
CA CYS A 146 -16.93 0.75 11.18
C CYS A 146 -16.26 0.97 9.81
N ILE A 147 -14.94 1.18 9.78
CA ILE A 147 -14.21 1.41 8.52
C ILE A 147 -14.28 0.23 7.53
N ARG A 148 -14.53 -1.00 8.02
CA ARG A 148 -14.58 -2.19 7.17
C ARG A 148 -15.93 -2.40 6.50
N CYS A 149 -17.02 -2.33 7.27
CA CYS A 149 -18.37 -2.64 6.77
C CYS A 149 -19.31 -1.42 6.74
N GLN A 150 -18.81 -0.24 7.12
CA GLN A 150 -19.52 1.03 7.13
C GLN A 150 -20.77 1.05 8.02
N ILE A 151 -20.95 0.07 8.92
CA ILE A 151 -22.08 0.06 9.85
C ILE A 151 -21.90 1.16 10.91
N HIS A 152 -22.97 1.91 11.16
CA HIS A 152 -23.07 2.88 12.24
C HIS A 152 -23.57 2.18 13.51
N PHE A 153 -22.93 2.45 14.64
CA PHE A 153 -23.39 1.97 15.94
C PHE A 153 -22.89 2.85 17.09
N TYR A 154 -23.54 2.72 18.25
CA TYR A 154 -23.14 3.42 19.46
C TYR A 154 -22.21 2.56 20.31
N TRP A 155 -21.07 3.10 20.73
CA TRP A 155 -20.09 2.43 21.58
C TRP A 155 -20.71 1.95 22.89
N SER A 156 -21.50 2.79 23.55
CA SER A 156 -22.21 2.45 24.78
C SER A 156 -23.15 1.24 24.66
N LYS A 157 -23.67 0.96 23.46
CA LYS A 157 -24.63 -0.13 23.18
C LYS A 157 -23.96 -1.38 22.61
N ALA A 158 -22.67 -1.32 22.31
CA ALA A 158 -21.97 -2.40 21.64
C ALA A 158 -21.54 -3.50 22.63
N LYS A 159 -21.69 -4.77 22.21
CA LYS A 159 -21.34 -5.91 23.06
C LYS A 159 -19.83 -6.06 23.18
N ARG A 160 -19.33 -6.12 24.41
CA ARG A 160 -17.99 -6.64 24.70
C ARG A 160 -18.02 -8.15 24.54
N ASN A 161 -17.59 -8.66 23.40
CA ASN A 161 -17.43 -10.11 23.24
C ASN A 161 -16.17 -10.56 23.98
N LEU A 162 -16.37 -11.21 25.13
CA LEU A 162 -15.40 -12.08 25.78
C LEU A 162 -15.07 -13.24 24.82
N PRO A 163 -13.82 -13.72 24.78
CA PRO A 163 -13.37 -14.65 23.76
C PRO A 163 -14.07 -16.00 23.90
N GLN A 164 -14.82 -16.40 22.86
CA GLN A 164 -14.88 -17.80 22.49
C GLN A 164 -13.84 -18.00 21.37
N THR A 165 -12.68 -18.49 21.79
CA THR A 165 -11.79 -19.37 21.03
C THR A 165 -11.32 -18.89 19.65
N ILE A 166 -10.29 -18.02 19.63
CA ILE A 166 -9.32 -17.99 18.52
C ILE A 166 -8.27 -19.07 18.82
N LEU A 167 -8.58 -20.31 18.47
CA LEU A 167 -7.69 -21.46 18.57
C LEU A 167 -7.56 -22.20 17.23
N LEU A 168 -7.55 -21.50 16.09
CA LEU A 168 -7.46 -22.19 14.79
C LEU A 168 -6.52 -21.58 13.74
N TYR A 169 -5.50 -20.80 14.12
CA TYR A 169 -4.44 -20.43 13.16
C TYR A 169 -3.02 -20.57 13.70
N TYR A 170 -2.74 -21.71 14.34
CA TYR A 170 -1.40 -22.30 14.36
C TYR A 170 -1.52 -23.79 14.01
N LYS A 171 -1.38 -24.09 12.73
CA LYS A 171 -0.90 -25.38 12.22
C LYS A 171 0.03 -25.11 11.05
#